data_AF-A0A0S2A4R0-F1
#
_entry.id   AF-A0A0S2A4R0-F1
#
_cell.length_a   1.000
_cell.length_b   1.000
_cell.length_c   1.000
_cell.angle_alpha   90.00
_cell.angle_beta   90.00
_cell.angle_gamma   90.00
#
_symmetry.space_group_name_H-M   'P 1'
#
loop_
_entity.id
_entity.type
_entity.pdbx_description
1 polymer ?
#
loop_
_entity_poly.entity_id
_entity_poly.type
_entity_poly.pdbx_seq_one_letter_code
_entity_poly.pdbx_strand_id
1 'polypeptide(L)'
;DDILEDYVYHGIDMLKDKYGGFCGVKADDYDTQMKLGDEMSSYALEMYERYPAIMETHFGGSQRATVTAASTGIIGAMATGVADNGLNLWYQSMLQHKERTGRLGFYGYD
;
A
#
# COMPACT_ATOMS: atom_id res chain seq x y z
N ASP A 1 -2.59 -15.82 7.27
CA ASP A 1 -1.11 -15.76 7.12
C ASP A 1 -0.58 -14.39 7.56
N ASP A 2 -1.46 -13.49 8.01
CA ASP A 2 -1.16 -12.19 8.60
C ASP A 2 -0.32 -11.26 7.70
N ILE A 3 -0.35 -11.49 6.38
CA ILE A 3 0.43 -10.70 5.41
C ILE A 3 -0.09 -9.26 5.34
N LEU A 4 -1.40 -9.06 5.16
CA LEU A 4 -1.98 -7.71 5.14
C LEU A 4 -1.81 -7.02 6.52
N GLU A 5 -1.93 -7.79 7.59
CA GLU A 5 -1.77 -7.30 8.96
C GLU A 5 -0.35 -6.77 9.18
N ASP A 6 0.68 -7.54 8.82
CA ASP A 6 2.09 -7.13 8.86
C ASP A 6 2.32 -5.81 8.11
N TYR A 7 1.79 -5.70 6.89
CA TYR A 7 1.99 -4.49 6.08
C TYR A 7 1.29 -3.27 6.67
N VAL A 8 0.09 -3.42 7.22
CA VAL A 8 -0.62 -2.32 7.87
C VAL A 8 0.08 -1.92 9.17
N TYR A 9 0.55 -2.87 9.98
CA TYR A 9 1.29 -2.53 11.21
C TYR A 9 2.63 -1.85 10.91
N HIS A 10 3.36 -2.31 9.90
CA HIS A 10 4.55 -1.60 9.42
C HIS A 10 4.23 -0.15 9.04
N GLY A 11 3.14 0.07 8.31
CA GLY A 11 2.71 1.40 7.92
C GLY A 11 2.29 2.28 9.10
N ILE A 12 1.65 1.71 10.12
CA ILE A 12 1.28 2.43 11.34
C ILE A 12 2.52 2.95 12.07
N ASP A 13 3.57 2.13 12.17
CA ASP A 13 4.82 2.54 12.82
C ASP A 13 5.54 3.60 11.98
N MET A 14 5.59 3.42 10.66
CA MET A 14 6.11 4.43 9.74
C MET A 14 5.36 5.76 9.84
N LEU A 15 4.02 5.75 9.97
CA LEU A 15 3.22 6.95 10.16
C LEU A 15 3.62 7.70 11.42
N LYS A 16 3.78 6.99 12.55
CA LYS A 16 4.18 7.58 13.83
C LYS A 16 5.58 8.18 13.76
N ASP A 17 6.51 7.51 13.10
CA ASP A 17 7.92 7.91 13.08
C ASP A 17 8.20 9.06 12.10
N LYS A 18 7.52 9.09 10.94
CA LYS A 18 7.87 10.01 9.84
C LYS A 18 6.78 11.02 9.47
N TYR A 19 5.51 10.72 9.74
CA TYR A 19 4.37 11.47 9.19
C TYR A 19 3.46 12.10 10.25
N GLY A 20 3.93 12.20 11.49
CA GLY A 20 3.20 12.84 12.59
C GLY A 20 2.09 11.97 13.20
N GLY A 21 2.06 10.67 12.88
CA GLY A 21 1.08 9.72 13.40
C GLY A 21 -0.27 9.79 12.69
N PHE A 22 -1.31 9.30 13.37
CA PHE A 22 -2.67 9.31 12.86
C PHE A 22 -3.18 10.73 12.67
N CYS A 23 -3.76 11.01 11.51
CA CYS A 23 -4.21 12.36 11.11
C CYS A 23 -3.09 13.42 11.14
N GLY A 24 -1.82 13.02 11.06
CA GLY A 24 -0.66 13.92 11.07
C GLY A 24 -0.38 14.58 9.72
N VAL A 25 -0.92 14.04 8.63
CA VAL A 25 -0.77 14.58 7.26
C VAL A 25 -2.01 15.37 6.90
N LYS A 26 -1.83 16.59 6.37
CA LYS A 26 -2.96 17.41 5.91
C LYS A 26 -3.61 16.79 4.68
N ALA A 27 -4.94 16.83 4.62
CA ALA A 27 -5.70 16.23 3.52
C ALA A 27 -5.42 16.87 2.15
N ASP A 28 -4.97 18.12 2.11
CA ASP A 28 -4.60 18.86 0.89
C ASP A 28 -3.10 18.79 0.56
N ASP A 29 -2.28 18.16 1.42
CA ASP A 29 -0.85 17.95 1.17
C ASP A 29 -0.62 16.68 0.34
N TYR A 30 -0.93 16.76 -0.96
CA TYR A 30 -0.83 15.62 -1.88
C TYR A 30 0.61 15.15 -2.11
N ASP A 31 1.61 16.03 -2.00
CA ASP A 31 3.02 15.66 -2.17
C ASP A 31 3.50 14.72 -1.05
N THR A 32 3.13 15.02 0.20
CA THR A 32 3.43 14.14 1.33
C THR A 32 2.65 12.83 1.24
N GLN A 33 1.38 12.88 0.81
CA GLN A 33 0.55 11.69 0.61
C GLN A 33 1.11 10.76 -0.48
N MET A 34 1.58 11.30 -1.60
CA MET A 34 2.15 10.52 -2.69
C MET A 34 3.44 9.81 -2.26
N LYS A 35 4.30 10.48 -1.48
CA LYS A 35 5.51 9.87 -0.89
C LYS A 35 5.17 8.76 0.09
N LEU A 36 4.19 8.98 0.96
CA LEU A 36 3.68 7.96 1.87
C LEU A 36 3.18 6.72 1.11
N GLY A 37 2.40 6.95 0.05
CA GLY A 37 1.88 5.89 -0.81
C GLY A 37 3.00 5.10 -1.48
N ASP A 38 4.04 5.78 -1.97
CA ASP A 38 5.20 5.17 -2.62
C ASP A 38 6.03 4.31 -1.66
N GLU A 39 6.30 4.80 -0.44
CA GLU A 39 7.01 4.03 0.59
C GLU A 39 6.22 2.77 0.98
N MET A 40 4.89 2.89 1.21
CA MET A 40 4.05 1.75 1.57
C MET A 40 3.92 0.69 0.48
N SER A 41 3.63 1.13 -0.74
CA SER A 41 3.48 0.25 -1.89
C SER A 41 4.79 -0.47 -2.20
N SER A 42 5.92 0.24 -2.10
CA SER A 42 7.25 -0.34 -2.25
C SER A 42 7.56 -1.38 -1.18
N TYR A 43 7.29 -1.09 0.10
CA TYR A 43 7.49 -2.04 1.19
C TYR A 43 6.68 -3.34 0.97
N ALA A 44 5.38 -3.22 0.68
CA ALA A 44 4.51 -4.38 0.51
C ALA A 44 4.94 -5.25 -0.69
N LEU A 45 5.42 -4.65 -1.78
CA LEU A 45 5.95 -5.38 -2.94
C LEU A 45 7.31 -6.03 -2.64
N GLU A 46 8.19 -5.34 -1.92
CA GLU A 46 9.47 -5.90 -1.49
C GLU A 46 9.30 -7.14 -0.61
N MET A 47 8.28 -7.18 0.25
CA MET A 47 8.04 -8.37 1.07
C MET A 47 7.71 -9.59 0.20
N TYR A 48 6.90 -9.43 -0.85
CA TYR A 48 6.63 -10.52 -1.79
C TYR A 48 7.89 -10.97 -2.53
N GLU A 49 8.77 -10.03 -2.91
CA GLU A 49 10.04 -10.32 -3.59
C GLU A 49 11.06 -10.99 -2.66
N ARG A 50 11.10 -10.58 -1.39
CA ARG A 50 12.05 -11.04 -0.38
C ARG A 50 11.71 -12.43 0.16
N TYR A 51 10.43 -12.75 0.28
CA TYR A 51 9.96 -14.01 0.88
C TYR A 51 9.16 -14.84 -0.14
N PRO A 52 9.81 -15.74 -0.90
CA PRO A 52 9.13 -16.53 -1.93
C PRO A 52 7.90 -17.31 -1.42
N ALA A 53 7.93 -17.77 -0.17
CA ALA A 53 6.82 -18.48 0.46
C ALA A 53 5.53 -17.62 0.58
N ILE A 54 5.65 -16.30 0.76
CA ILE A 54 4.47 -15.43 0.80
C ILE A 54 3.93 -15.17 -0.61
N MET A 55 4.82 -15.11 -1.61
CA MET A 55 4.41 -15.05 -3.02
C MET A 55 3.73 -16.34 -3.47
N GLU A 56 4.13 -17.50 -2.92
CA GLU A 56 3.48 -18.79 -3.14
C GLU A 56 2.11 -18.85 -2.43
N THR A 57 2.00 -18.32 -1.22
CA THR A 57 0.73 -18.26 -0.48
C THR A 57 -0.28 -17.36 -1.19
N HIS A 58 0.15 -16.18 -1.63
CA HIS A 58 -0.60 -15.29 -2.52
C HIS A 58 -0.16 -15.48 -3.98
N PHE A 59 -0.32 -16.70 -4.50
CA PHE A 59 0.10 -17.05 -5.87
C PHE A 59 -0.62 -16.22 -6.94
N GLY A 60 -1.86 -15.79 -6.68
CA GLY A 60 -2.64 -14.97 -7.60
C GLY A 60 -2.21 -13.50 -7.59
N GLY A 61 -1.96 -12.93 -8.77
CA GLY A 61 -1.60 -11.51 -8.90
C GLY A 61 -2.64 -10.57 -8.29
N SER A 62 -3.93 -10.86 -8.46
CA SER A 62 -5.02 -10.06 -7.88
C SER A 62 -4.99 -10.01 -6.35
N GLN A 63 -4.60 -11.10 -5.69
CA GLN A 63 -4.47 -11.11 -4.22
C GLN A 63 -3.33 -10.19 -3.78
N ARG A 64 -2.17 -10.29 -4.45
CA ARG A 64 -1.03 -9.41 -4.16
C ARG A 64 -1.37 -7.95 -4.43
N ALA A 65 -1.98 -7.66 -5.57
CA ALA A 65 -2.45 -6.33 -5.93
C ALA A 65 -3.43 -5.75 -4.90
N THR A 66 -4.43 -6.55 -4.49
CA THR A 66 -5.38 -6.17 -3.44
C THR A 66 -4.66 -5.86 -2.14
N VAL A 67 -3.76 -6.73 -1.67
CA VAL A 67 -3.09 -6.58 -0.37
C VAL A 67 -2.16 -5.37 -0.35
N THR A 68 -1.35 -5.18 -1.39
CA THR A 68 -0.46 -4.01 -1.52
C THR A 68 -1.26 -2.70 -1.59
N ALA A 69 -2.34 -2.66 -2.38
CA ALA A 69 -3.17 -1.47 -2.47
C ALA A 69 -3.98 -1.21 -1.19
N ALA A 70 -4.45 -2.26 -0.52
CA ALA A 70 -5.15 -2.18 0.75
C ALA A 70 -4.26 -1.60 1.85
N SER A 71 -3.05 -2.13 2.04
CA SER A 71 -2.11 -1.57 3.03
C SER A 71 -1.82 -0.10 2.73
N THR A 72 -1.64 0.25 1.46
CA THR A 72 -1.32 1.61 1.03
C THR A 72 -2.49 2.58 1.24
N GLY A 73 -3.70 2.19 0.85
CA GLY A 73 -4.90 3.01 1.02
C GLY A 73 -5.35 3.16 2.48
N ILE A 74 -5.26 2.08 3.27
CA ILE A 74 -5.54 2.13 4.72
C ILE A 74 -4.60 3.14 5.40
N ILE A 75 -3.31 3.08 5.09
CA ILE A 75 -2.32 3.99 5.65
C ILE A 75 -2.53 5.43 5.17
N GLY A 76 -2.91 5.64 3.91
CA GLY A 76 -3.32 6.96 3.42
C GLY A 76 -4.52 7.55 4.17
N ALA A 77 -5.55 6.75 4.40
CA ALA A 77 -6.73 7.17 5.16
C ALA A 77 -6.38 7.45 6.63
N MET A 78 -5.54 6.62 7.25
CA MET A 78 -5.06 6.81 8.63
C MET A 78 -4.19 8.06 8.78
N ALA A 79 -3.35 8.36 7.79
CA ALA A 79 -2.47 9.52 7.79
C ALA A 79 -3.24 10.85 7.75
N THR A 80 -4.34 10.87 7.01
CA THR A 80 -5.09 12.11 6.69
C THR A 80 -6.41 12.24 7.45
N GLY A 81 -6.96 11.12 7.95
CA GLY A 81 -8.33 11.06 8.47
C GLY A 81 -9.41 11.15 7.39
N VAL A 82 -9.07 11.01 6.10
CA VAL A 82 -9.97 11.17 4.96
C VAL A 82 -9.94 9.93 4.07
N ALA A 83 -11.11 9.30 3.87
CA ALA A 83 -11.23 8.07 3.10
C ALA A 83 -10.88 8.25 1.61
N ASP A 84 -11.26 9.39 1.01
CA ASP A 84 -10.97 9.68 -0.40
C ASP A 84 -9.46 9.74 -0.68
N ASN A 85 -8.68 10.25 0.26
CA ASN A 85 -7.23 10.29 0.15
C ASN A 85 -6.65 8.86 0.20
N GLY A 86 -7.18 8.01 1.07
CA GLY A 86 -6.85 6.58 1.07
C GLY A 86 -7.20 5.90 -0.25
N LEU A 87 -8.35 6.22 -0.84
CA LEU A 87 -8.75 5.71 -2.15
C LEU A 87 -7.79 6.16 -3.27
N ASN A 88 -7.33 7.41 -3.24
CA ASN A 88 -6.32 7.89 -4.19
C ASN A 88 -5.02 7.08 -4.07
N LEU A 89 -4.56 6.80 -2.84
CA LEU A 89 -3.35 5.99 -2.63
C LEU A 89 -3.53 4.52 -2.99
N TRP A 90 -4.74 3.96 -2.87
CA TRP A 90 -5.06 2.64 -3.40
C TRP A 90 -4.79 2.58 -4.91
N TYR A 91 -5.31 3.55 -5.67
CA TYR A 91 -5.11 3.59 -7.12
C TYR A 91 -3.67 3.90 -7.51
N GLN A 92 -2.97 4.77 -6.77
CA GLN A 92 -1.53 4.96 -6.94
C GLN A 92 -0.78 3.62 -6.81
N SER A 93 -1.07 2.84 -5.76
CA SER A 93 -0.43 1.54 -5.54
C SER A 93 -0.68 0.56 -6.68
N MET A 94 -1.91 0.52 -7.23
CA MET A 94 -2.21 -0.33 -8.39
C MET A 94 -1.36 0.01 -9.62
N LEU A 95 -1.19 1.31 -9.91
CA LEU A 95 -0.34 1.77 -11.02
C LEU A 95 1.12 1.40 -10.78
N GLN A 96 1.65 1.64 -9.57
CA GLN A 96 3.02 1.30 -9.22
C GLN A 96 3.29 -0.20 -9.26
N HIS A 97 2.36 -1.03 -8.79
CA HIS A 97 2.46 -2.49 -8.83
C HIS A 97 2.58 -2.99 -10.28
N LYS A 98 1.72 -2.46 -11.17
CA LYS A 98 1.72 -2.80 -12.59
C LYS A 98 3.08 -2.50 -13.23
N GLU A 99 3.63 -1.32 -12.99
CA GLU A 99 4.91 -0.91 -13.55
C GLU A 99 6.10 -1.67 -12.93
N ARG A 100 6.12 -1.85 -11.60
CA ARG A 100 7.23 -2.53 -10.90
C ARG A 100 7.37 -4.00 -11.30
N THR A 101 6.24 -4.69 -11.46
CA THR A 101 6.25 -6.15 -11.63
C THR A 101 5.91 -6.60 -13.07
N GLY A 102 5.49 -5.68 -13.94
CA GLY A 102 5.02 -5.99 -15.30
C GLY A 102 3.72 -6.80 -15.34
N ARG A 103 2.98 -6.86 -14.23
CA ARG A 103 1.71 -7.59 -14.07
C ARG A 103 0.90 -6.99 -12.91
N LEU A 104 -0.39 -7.33 -12.85
CA LEU A 104 -1.25 -6.91 -11.74
C LEU A 104 -2.21 -8.04 -11.35
N GLY A 105 -3.44 -8.01 -11.87
CA GLY A 105 -4.48 -9.00 -11.59
C GLY A 105 -4.91 -9.80 -12.83
N PHE A 106 -6.06 -10.45 -12.71
CA PHE A 106 -6.71 -11.14 -13.84
C PHE A 106 -7.27 -10.14 -14.87
N TYR A 107 -7.84 -10.66 -15.95
CA TYR A 107 -8.44 -9.85 -17.02
C TYR A 107 -9.63 -9.00 -16.54
N GLY A 108 -9.53 -7.67 -16.66
CA GLY A 108 -10.56 -6.73 -16.17
C GLY A 108 -10.49 -6.50 -14.66
N TYR A 109 -9.35 -6.76 -14.04
CA TYR A 109 -9.11 -6.47 -12.63
C TYR A 109 -8.84 -4.97 -12.36
N ASP A 110 -8.09 -4.30 -13.25
CA ASP A 110 -7.83 -2.85 -13.22
C ASP A 110 -8.80 -2.04 -14.08
#